data_AF-A0A6L8T9L2-F1
#
_entry.id   AF-A0A6L8T9L2-F1
#
_cell.length_a   1.000
_cell.length_b   1.000
_cell.length_c   1.000
_cell.angle_alpha   90.00
_cell.angle_beta   90.00
_cell.angle_gamma   90.00
#
_symmetry.space_group_name_H-M   'P 1'
#
loop_
_entity.id
_entity.type
_entity.pdbx_description
1 polymer ?
#
loop_
_entity_poly.entity_id
_entity_poly.type
_entity_poly.pdbx_seq_one_letter_code
_entity_poly.pdbx_strand_id
1 'polypeptide(L)'
;MRTWAMDFIPAKNKTEAAVCQYFKTNTTDFKCMYNTANFYIRNTMTGLKKSPEERTHLETEVLHYVFTGIQKANEDIGPKQMARILRDRRSAKAGGMQCAVRAYKLTLQEPFRYPTREKWFLSYGVLDAIFKFTDNPVYKRMNSQVNQNAIRKVVSAWTGYFELQKKYREDPLHNDKPKIPGYLKNTESTAWFSSQTAKLQEENGKYWLRFVNLKERVCIGSTSLYEGMKYVKTEIKPVYGYYRILVTFDDRVKEKEPPESPKRILGLDPGMGNFLAVANNFGGVPFVIRGGAIKSANQRFNKKRAALISSLTKGKDSTKSVKNSEQLRTLSRKRENFLRDYFYKCAWYICRYAQAAGVEVIVMGHNKGQKQEISLLDSTNQNFVSIPFTKFITALTSVAAKCGIAVVLTEESYTSQSSLLDMDEISFYSKGNTGGYTFSGRRVKRGLYRSGDGILINADINGAGNIIRKEYPDAFAGLKDLSYLYTTTMSIGYKDLYKEAKAPKKRPCRFHKEGRSSRVRYRERKELRTYYRKFWGDAKYIWKPEEKTGQEGSEDKAV
;
A
#
# COMPACT_ATOMS: atom_id res chain seq x y z
N MET A 1 14.77 -3.66 -8.80
CA MET A 1 14.23 -4.95 -8.30
C MET A 1 12.77 -5.09 -8.68
N ARG A 2 12.41 -6.16 -9.38
CA ARG A 2 11.05 -6.46 -9.84
C ARG A 2 10.54 -7.77 -9.26
N THR A 3 9.31 -7.77 -8.74
CA THR A 3 8.66 -8.98 -8.24
C THR A 3 7.55 -9.43 -9.18
N TRP A 4 7.68 -10.64 -9.70
CA TRP A 4 6.68 -11.34 -10.48
C TRP A 4 5.75 -12.13 -9.56
N ALA A 5 4.44 -12.04 -9.81
CA ALA A 5 3.43 -12.69 -8.99
C ALA A 5 2.69 -13.75 -9.80
N MET A 6 2.75 -15.00 -9.32
CA MET A 6 2.09 -16.14 -9.93
C MET A 6 1.09 -16.74 -8.95
N ASP A 7 -0.14 -16.93 -9.39
CA ASP A 7 -1.18 -17.54 -8.57
C ASP A 7 -1.05 -19.05 -8.68
N PHE A 8 -0.72 -19.71 -7.57
CA PHE A 8 -0.70 -21.16 -7.43
C PHE A 8 -2.00 -21.60 -6.78
N ILE A 9 -2.96 -22.04 -7.61
CA ILE A 9 -4.27 -22.51 -7.17
C ILE A 9 -4.12 -24.02 -6.89
N PRO A 10 -4.56 -24.52 -5.73
CA PRO A 10 -4.54 -25.95 -5.47
C PRO A 10 -5.40 -26.68 -6.52
N ALA A 11 -4.80 -27.44 -7.46
CA ALA A 11 -5.57 -28.36 -8.30
C ALA A 11 -5.68 -29.74 -7.64
N LYS A 12 -6.50 -30.61 -8.24
CA LYS A 12 -6.84 -31.94 -7.72
C LYS A 12 -5.75 -33.00 -7.95
N ASN A 13 -4.60 -32.66 -8.56
CA ASN A 13 -3.54 -33.64 -8.82
C ASN A 13 -2.61 -33.81 -7.60
N LYS A 14 -1.99 -34.98 -7.44
CA LYS A 14 -1.18 -35.34 -6.26
C LYS A 14 0.06 -34.43 -6.10
N THR A 15 0.69 -34.06 -7.20
CA THR A 15 1.92 -33.22 -7.22
C THR A 15 1.64 -31.82 -6.69
N GLU A 16 0.58 -31.16 -7.15
CA GLU A 16 0.24 -29.82 -6.68
C GLU A 16 -0.28 -29.83 -5.23
N ALA A 17 -0.95 -30.92 -4.81
CA ALA A 17 -1.33 -31.10 -3.41
C ALA A 17 -0.11 -31.14 -2.48
N ALA A 18 0.97 -31.83 -2.87
CA ALA A 18 2.22 -31.86 -2.12
C ALA A 18 2.86 -30.45 -2.01
N VAL A 19 2.91 -29.70 -3.12
CA VAL A 19 3.40 -28.31 -3.14
C VAL A 19 2.55 -27.40 -2.24
N CYS A 20 1.22 -27.53 -2.31
CA CYS A 20 0.30 -26.76 -1.47
C CYS A 20 0.49 -27.07 0.03
N GLN A 21 0.67 -28.33 0.38
CA GLN A 21 0.94 -28.72 1.76
C GLN A 21 2.29 -28.18 2.24
N TYR A 22 3.32 -28.26 1.40
CA TYR A 22 4.63 -27.65 1.69
C TYR A 22 4.53 -26.14 1.92
N PHE A 23 3.80 -25.42 1.05
CA PHE A 23 3.56 -23.99 1.22
C PHE A 23 2.84 -23.70 2.54
N LYS A 24 1.78 -24.46 2.85
CA LYS A 24 1.01 -24.32 4.11
C LYS A 24 1.89 -24.50 5.34
N THR A 25 2.71 -25.54 5.36
CA THR A 25 3.62 -25.81 6.48
C THR A 25 4.58 -24.65 6.66
N ASN A 26 5.29 -24.23 5.60
CA ASN A 26 6.27 -23.15 5.70
C ASN A 26 5.63 -21.79 6.04
N THR A 27 4.45 -21.45 5.53
CA THR A 27 3.77 -20.18 5.87
C THR A 27 3.25 -20.17 7.30
N THR A 28 2.83 -21.32 7.81
CA THR A 28 2.42 -21.50 9.22
C THR A 28 3.62 -21.43 10.15
N ASP A 29 4.68 -22.18 9.85
CA ASP A 29 5.91 -22.22 10.67
C ASP A 29 6.64 -20.88 10.66
N PHE A 30 6.66 -20.16 9.53
CA PHE A 30 7.18 -18.80 9.48
C PHE A 30 6.42 -17.86 10.42
N LYS A 31 5.08 -17.99 10.49
CA LYS A 31 4.25 -17.24 11.45
C LYS A 31 4.58 -17.63 12.89
N CYS A 32 4.76 -18.92 13.17
CA CYS A 32 5.13 -19.41 14.49
C CYS A 32 6.49 -18.85 14.91
N MET A 33 7.50 -18.94 14.05
CA MET A 33 8.84 -18.43 14.32
C MET A 33 8.84 -16.92 14.54
N TYR A 34 8.09 -16.15 13.74
CA TYR A 34 7.90 -14.72 13.98
C TYR A 34 7.33 -14.45 15.38
N ASN A 35 6.25 -15.15 15.75
CA ASN A 35 5.62 -14.94 17.05
C ASN A 35 6.51 -15.40 18.22
N THR A 36 7.23 -16.51 18.08
CA THR A 36 8.20 -17.00 19.07
C THR A 36 9.34 -16.01 19.28
N ALA A 37 9.94 -15.49 18.20
CA ALA A 37 10.96 -14.45 18.30
C ALA A 37 10.43 -13.18 18.97
N ASN A 38 9.21 -12.74 18.60
CA ASN A 38 8.59 -11.58 19.23
C ASN A 38 8.26 -11.85 20.73
N PHE A 39 7.87 -13.07 21.07
CA PHE A 39 7.62 -13.48 22.45
C PHE A 39 8.89 -13.41 23.29
N TYR A 40 10.02 -13.88 22.77
CA TYR A 40 11.31 -13.78 23.45
C TYR A 40 11.69 -12.32 23.67
N ILE A 41 11.66 -11.49 22.62
CA ILE A 41 11.98 -10.05 22.73
C ILE A 41 11.12 -9.36 23.80
N ARG A 42 9.81 -9.60 23.81
CA ARG A 42 8.88 -8.94 24.74
C ARG A 42 9.07 -9.38 26.20
N ASN A 43 9.25 -10.68 26.44
CA ASN A 43 9.45 -11.19 27.79
C ASN A 43 10.85 -10.83 28.33
N THR A 44 11.87 -10.73 27.49
CA THR A 44 13.17 -10.18 27.90
C THR A 44 13.04 -8.70 28.28
N MET A 45 12.31 -7.91 27.49
CA MET A 45 12.05 -6.50 27.77
C MET A 45 11.36 -6.28 29.13
N THR A 46 10.32 -7.05 29.42
CA THR A 46 9.53 -6.89 30.66
C THR A 46 10.20 -7.56 31.84
N GLY A 47 10.72 -8.78 31.68
CA GLY A 47 11.34 -9.56 32.74
C GLY A 47 12.59 -8.90 33.33
N LEU A 48 13.44 -8.26 32.51
CA LEU A 48 14.64 -7.56 33.02
C LEU A 48 14.30 -6.32 33.86
N LYS A 49 13.13 -5.71 33.63
CA LYS A 49 12.68 -4.52 34.37
C LYS A 49 12.11 -4.84 35.75
N LYS A 50 11.66 -6.07 35.96
CA LYS A 50 11.08 -6.55 37.23
C LYS A 50 12.15 -7.15 38.13
N SER A 51 11.91 -7.15 39.44
CA SER A 51 12.68 -8.00 40.37
C SER A 51 12.38 -9.49 40.08
N PRO A 52 13.27 -10.43 40.45
CA PRO A 52 13.05 -11.86 40.22
C PRO A 52 11.71 -12.38 40.76
N GLU A 53 11.25 -11.86 41.89
CA GLU A 53 10.04 -12.28 42.60
C GLU A 53 8.75 -11.81 41.89
N GLU A 54 8.82 -10.68 41.18
CA GLU A 54 7.69 -10.09 40.44
C GLU A 54 7.55 -10.65 39.02
N ARG A 55 8.50 -11.48 38.57
CA ARG A 55 8.47 -12.05 37.23
C ARG A 55 7.38 -13.11 37.13
N THR A 56 6.66 -13.07 36.02
CA THR A 56 5.78 -14.17 35.64
C THR A 56 6.62 -15.40 35.27
N HIS A 57 6.03 -16.59 35.40
CA HIS A 57 6.69 -17.85 35.02
C HIS A 57 7.28 -17.79 33.60
N LEU A 58 6.53 -17.24 32.63
CA LEU A 58 6.96 -17.10 31.25
C LEU A 58 8.16 -16.15 31.08
N GLU A 59 8.22 -15.07 31.85
CA GLU A 59 9.36 -14.15 31.82
C GLU A 59 10.62 -14.83 32.36
N THR A 60 10.50 -15.57 33.47
CA THR A 60 11.60 -16.33 34.05
C THR A 60 12.11 -17.41 33.10
N GLU A 61 11.20 -18.17 32.48
CA GLU A 61 11.55 -19.23 31.53
C GLU A 61 12.28 -18.67 30.29
N VAL A 62 11.77 -17.58 29.70
CA VAL A 62 12.41 -16.93 28.56
C VAL A 62 13.80 -16.40 28.93
N LEU A 63 13.95 -15.75 30.09
CA LEU A 63 15.24 -15.28 30.54
C LEU A 63 16.21 -16.44 30.74
N HIS A 64 15.78 -17.55 31.33
CA HIS A 64 16.61 -18.75 31.43
C HIS A 64 17.10 -19.21 30.05
N TYR A 65 16.21 -19.37 29.06
CA TYR A 65 16.63 -19.77 27.72
C TYR A 65 17.54 -18.76 27.02
N VAL A 66 17.29 -17.46 27.21
CA VAL A 66 18.12 -16.39 26.62
C VAL A 66 19.53 -16.46 27.18
N PHE A 67 19.68 -16.54 28.51
CA PHE A 67 20.99 -16.57 29.16
C PHE A 67 21.72 -17.88 28.87
N THR A 68 21.06 -19.03 29.03
CA THR A 68 21.63 -20.36 28.70
C THR A 68 22.00 -20.46 27.22
N GLY A 69 21.17 -19.90 26.32
CA GLY A 69 21.43 -19.89 24.89
C GLY A 69 22.64 -19.02 24.51
N ILE A 70 22.78 -17.85 25.12
CA ILE A 70 23.96 -16.97 24.95
C ILE A 70 25.21 -17.64 25.50
N GLN A 71 25.12 -18.24 26.68
CA GLN A 71 26.24 -18.96 27.30
C GLN A 71 26.76 -20.08 26.36
N LYS A 72 25.88 -21.00 25.95
CA LYS A 72 26.22 -22.09 25.02
C LYS A 72 26.76 -21.58 23.70
N ALA A 73 26.21 -20.48 23.18
CA ALA A 73 26.71 -19.87 21.95
C ALA A 73 28.13 -19.33 22.11
N ASN A 74 28.42 -18.65 23.22
CA ASN A 74 29.74 -18.11 23.51
C ASN A 74 30.77 -19.23 23.78
N GLU A 75 30.36 -20.30 24.45
CA GLU A 75 31.17 -21.52 24.66
C GLU A 75 31.51 -22.22 23.33
N ASP A 76 30.61 -22.23 22.34
CA ASP A 76 30.88 -22.79 21.01
C ASP A 76 31.72 -21.85 20.13
N ILE A 77 31.52 -20.54 20.24
CA ILE A 77 32.22 -19.52 19.43
C ILE A 77 33.68 -19.36 19.89
N GLY A 78 33.94 -19.31 21.20
CA GLY A 78 35.27 -19.04 21.76
C GLY A 78 36.38 -19.97 21.23
N PRO A 79 36.24 -21.30 21.33
CA PRO A 79 37.23 -22.26 20.83
C PRO A 79 37.39 -22.23 19.31
N LYS A 80 36.29 -22.08 18.55
CA LYS A 80 36.33 -21.99 17.08
C LYS A 80 37.03 -20.72 16.62
N GLN A 81 36.79 -19.62 17.31
CA GLN A 81 37.46 -18.35 17.07
C GLN A 81 38.95 -18.44 17.42
N MET A 82 39.30 -19.04 18.55
CA MET A 82 40.70 -19.26 18.95
C MET A 82 41.45 -20.18 17.96
N ALA A 83 40.85 -21.29 17.55
CA ALA A 83 41.43 -22.21 16.56
C ALA A 83 41.61 -21.54 15.18
N ARG A 84 40.70 -20.65 14.78
CA ARG A 84 40.79 -19.88 13.54
C ARG A 84 41.83 -18.77 13.62
N ILE A 85 41.91 -18.04 14.74
CA ILE A 85 42.96 -17.05 15.01
C ILE A 85 44.34 -17.71 14.98
N LEU A 86 44.50 -18.90 15.57
CA LEU A 86 45.76 -19.66 15.54
C LEU A 86 46.14 -20.10 14.11
N ARG A 87 45.16 -20.55 13.31
CA ARG A 87 45.35 -20.96 11.91
C ARG A 87 45.70 -19.77 11.00
N ASP A 88 45.05 -18.64 11.23
CA ASP A 88 45.28 -17.41 10.46
C ASP A 88 46.53 -16.64 10.94
N ARG A 89 46.94 -16.73 12.22
CA ARG A 89 48.26 -16.22 12.70
C ARG A 89 49.43 -16.95 12.03
N ARG A 90 49.29 -18.26 11.74
CA ARG A 90 50.26 -18.99 10.91
C ARG A 90 50.29 -18.46 9.47
N SER A 91 49.14 -18.01 8.96
CA SER A 91 49.00 -17.45 7.60
C SER A 91 49.37 -15.96 7.50
N ALA A 92 49.30 -15.20 8.60
CA ALA A 92 49.62 -13.78 8.68
C ALA A 92 51.13 -13.48 8.65
N LYS A 93 51.98 -14.51 8.84
CA LYS A 93 53.42 -14.41 8.53
C LYS A 93 53.70 -14.15 7.04
N ALA A 94 52.71 -14.24 6.16
CA ALA A 94 52.85 -14.01 4.71
C ALA A 94 52.60 -12.56 4.23
N GLY A 95 52.11 -11.64 5.09
CA GLY A 95 51.91 -10.21 4.76
C GLY A 95 50.77 -9.88 3.77
N GLY A 96 50.24 -8.65 3.83
CA GLY A 96 49.32 -8.08 2.82
C GLY A 96 47.94 -7.56 3.31
N MET A 97 47.26 -6.77 2.47
CA MET A 97 45.97 -6.11 2.77
C MET A 97 44.81 -7.10 3.03
N GLN A 98 44.85 -8.29 2.40
CA GLN A 98 43.88 -9.35 2.66
C GLN A 98 44.01 -9.93 4.08
N CYS A 99 45.22 -9.98 4.64
CA CYS A 99 45.45 -10.39 6.02
C CYS A 99 44.91 -9.36 7.00
N ALA A 100 45.06 -8.06 6.72
CA ALA A 100 44.49 -6.97 7.52
C ALA A 100 42.95 -6.97 7.52
N VAL A 101 42.32 -7.15 6.35
CA VAL A 101 40.84 -7.26 6.24
C VAL A 101 40.32 -8.51 6.97
N ARG A 102 41.07 -9.62 6.94
CA ARG A 102 40.74 -10.83 7.70
C ARG A 102 40.88 -10.61 9.21
N ALA A 103 41.97 -9.97 9.66
CA ALA A 103 42.17 -9.61 11.07
C ALA A 103 41.06 -8.67 11.58
N TYR A 104 40.67 -7.66 10.80
CA TYR A 104 39.57 -6.75 11.13
C TYR A 104 38.21 -7.47 11.25
N LYS A 105 37.91 -8.41 10.35
CA LYS A 105 36.72 -9.27 10.46
C LYS A 105 36.76 -10.20 11.68
N LEU A 106 37.94 -10.63 12.11
CA LEU A 106 38.14 -11.48 13.30
C LEU A 106 37.96 -10.70 14.61
N THR A 107 38.35 -9.42 14.66
CA THR A 107 38.12 -8.52 15.81
C THR A 107 36.67 -8.09 15.97
N LEU A 108 35.84 -8.20 14.92
CA LEU A 108 34.42 -7.82 14.96
C LEU A 108 33.48 -8.90 15.55
N GLN A 109 33.93 -10.15 15.72
CA GLN A 109 33.13 -11.19 16.35
C GLN A 109 33.36 -11.21 17.87
N GLU A 110 32.93 -10.15 18.56
CA GLU A 110 32.83 -10.18 20.02
C GLU A 110 31.81 -11.24 20.47
N PRO A 111 32.00 -11.88 21.63
CA PRO A 111 31.00 -12.77 22.22
C PRO A 111 29.66 -12.04 22.37
N PHE A 112 28.56 -12.80 22.29
CA PHE A 112 27.24 -12.24 22.48
C PHE A 112 27.13 -11.67 23.90
N ARG A 113 26.85 -10.36 23.98
CA ARG A 113 26.63 -9.67 25.24
C ARG A 113 25.27 -10.06 25.81
N TYR A 114 25.22 -10.29 27.13
CA TYR A 114 23.97 -10.55 27.83
C TYR A 114 23.08 -9.29 27.84
N PRO A 115 21.76 -9.45 27.70
CA PRO A 115 20.85 -8.32 27.73
C PRO A 115 20.76 -7.71 29.13
N THR A 116 20.70 -6.39 29.22
CA THR A 116 20.57 -5.63 30.47
C THR A 116 19.26 -4.83 30.52
N ARG A 117 18.95 -4.19 31.65
CA ARG A 117 17.76 -3.31 31.79
C ARG A 117 17.70 -2.22 30.72
N GLU A 118 18.85 -1.67 30.33
CA GLU A 118 18.97 -0.63 29.31
C GLU A 118 19.05 -1.22 27.90
N LYS A 119 19.86 -2.28 27.72
CA LYS A 119 20.12 -2.93 26.44
C LYS A 119 19.50 -4.32 26.41
N TRP A 120 18.18 -4.37 26.44
CA TRP A 120 17.39 -5.62 26.50
C TRP A 120 17.06 -6.21 25.12
N PHE A 121 17.18 -5.42 24.05
CA PHE A 121 16.73 -5.84 22.72
C PHE A 121 17.62 -6.94 22.14
N LEU A 122 17.01 -8.07 21.79
CA LEU A 122 17.69 -9.21 21.20
C LEU A 122 17.84 -9.00 19.69
N SER A 123 19.09 -8.84 19.24
CA SER A 123 19.39 -8.70 17.81
C SER A 123 19.10 -10.01 17.05
N TYR A 124 19.05 -9.94 15.72
CA TYR A 124 18.91 -11.12 14.87
C TYR A 124 19.96 -12.20 15.21
N GLY A 125 21.23 -11.81 15.36
CA GLY A 125 22.31 -12.75 15.64
C GLY A 125 22.13 -13.44 16.98
N VAL A 126 21.72 -12.70 18.01
CA VAL A 126 21.44 -13.23 19.36
C VAL A 126 20.26 -14.20 19.33
N LEU A 127 19.15 -13.83 18.69
CA LEU A 127 17.97 -14.70 18.57
C LEU A 127 18.27 -15.99 17.80
N ASP A 128 18.98 -15.88 16.66
CA ASP A 128 19.37 -17.05 15.86
C ASP A 128 20.27 -18.00 16.67
N ALA A 129 21.21 -17.45 17.44
CA ALA A 129 22.06 -18.22 18.33
C ALA A 129 21.23 -18.91 19.44
N ILE A 130 20.42 -18.16 20.18
CA ILE A 130 19.58 -18.70 21.26
C ILE A 130 18.76 -19.87 20.74
N PHE A 131 17.96 -19.68 19.68
CA PHE A 131 17.09 -20.74 19.17
C PHE A 131 17.84 -21.96 18.65
N LYS A 132 19.05 -21.77 18.12
CA LYS A 132 19.91 -22.86 17.64
C LYS A 132 20.51 -23.67 18.79
N PHE A 133 20.99 -23.01 19.85
CA PHE A 133 21.68 -23.64 20.97
C PHE A 133 20.75 -24.14 22.09
N THR A 134 19.50 -23.67 22.13
CA THR A 134 18.45 -24.18 23.04
C THR A 134 17.55 -25.23 22.39
N ASP A 135 17.86 -25.65 21.16
CA ASP A 135 17.08 -26.63 20.40
C ASP A 135 15.58 -26.28 20.29
N ASN A 136 15.28 -25.00 20.02
CA ASN A 136 13.90 -24.54 20.06
C ASN A 136 13.02 -25.32 19.05
N PRO A 137 11.88 -25.90 19.48
CA PRO A 137 11.09 -26.79 18.66
C PRO A 137 10.52 -26.10 17.42
N VAL A 138 10.22 -24.80 17.48
CA VAL A 138 9.73 -24.03 16.32
C VAL A 138 10.86 -23.81 15.31
N TYR A 139 12.07 -23.53 15.80
CA TYR A 139 13.25 -23.33 14.95
C TYR A 139 13.69 -24.63 14.25
N LYS A 140 13.41 -25.80 14.81
CA LYS A 140 13.76 -27.09 14.18
C LYS A 140 12.76 -27.59 13.14
N ARG A 141 11.51 -27.13 13.16
CA ARG A 141 10.45 -27.58 12.24
C ARG A 141 10.67 -27.17 10.78
N MET A 142 11.33 -26.03 10.56
CA MET A 142 11.53 -25.44 9.23
C MET A 142 13.02 -25.34 8.89
N ASN A 143 13.35 -25.20 7.61
CA ASN A 143 14.72 -24.95 7.18
C ASN A 143 15.31 -23.71 7.89
N SER A 144 16.55 -23.83 8.39
CA SER A 144 17.21 -22.81 9.20
C SER A 144 17.29 -21.44 8.53
N GLN A 145 17.55 -21.36 7.22
CA GLN A 145 17.61 -20.07 6.53
C GLN A 145 16.23 -19.42 6.40
N VAL A 146 15.17 -20.22 6.26
CA VAL A 146 13.80 -19.69 6.22
C VAL A 146 13.39 -19.18 7.61
N ASN A 147 13.82 -19.85 8.69
CA ASN A 147 13.63 -19.36 10.07
C ASN A 147 14.36 -18.05 10.31
N GLN A 148 15.61 -17.95 9.86
CA GLN A 148 16.40 -16.71 9.97
C GLN A 148 15.68 -15.53 9.31
N ASN A 149 15.01 -15.73 8.17
CA ASN A 149 14.22 -14.69 7.53
C ASN A 149 12.99 -14.29 8.36
N ALA A 150 12.35 -15.22 9.06
CA ALA A 150 11.27 -14.92 10.00
C ALA A 150 11.76 -14.07 11.18
N ILE A 151 12.91 -14.42 11.75
CA ILE A 151 13.56 -13.66 12.83
C ILE A 151 13.92 -12.25 12.35
N ARG A 152 14.56 -12.13 11.18
CA ARG A 152 14.90 -10.83 10.56
C ARG A 152 13.68 -9.94 10.37
N LYS A 153 12.52 -10.52 9.99
CA LYS A 153 11.27 -9.78 9.84
C LYS A 153 10.77 -9.20 11.16
N VAL A 154 10.88 -9.94 12.27
CA VAL A 154 10.53 -9.44 13.61
C VAL A 154 11.48 -8.33 14.02
N VAL A 155 12.79 -8.55 13.88
CA VAL A 155 13.82 -7.57 14.24
C VAL A 155 13.61 -6.27 13.46
N SER A 156 13.32 -6.37 12.16
CA SER A 156 13.00 -5.21 11.31
C SER A 156 11.73 -4.46 11.75
N ALA A 157 10.71 -5.17 12.26
CA ALA A 157 9.52 -4.53 12.82
C ALA A 157 9.84 -3.75 14.11
N TRP A 158 10.76 -4.26 14.94
CA TRP A 158 11.22 -3.57 16.15
C TRP A 158 12.14 -2.39 15.84
N THR A 159 13.06 -2.51 14.89
CA THR A 159 13.90 -1.37 14.46
C THR A 159 13.04 -0.23 13.93
N GLY A 160 12.04 -0.55 13.09
CA GLY A 160 11.08 0.45 12.61
C GLY A 160 10.26 1.08 13.75
N TYR A 161 9.91 0.31 14.78
CA TYR A 161 9.28 0.87 15.98
C TYR A 161 10.19 1.87 16.71
N PHE A 162 11.48 1.56 16.88
CA PHE A 162 12.43 2.47 17.53
C PHE A 162 12.65 3.77 16.72
N GLU A 163 12.71 3.67 15.39
CA GLU A 163 12.78 4.84 14.50
C GLU A 163 11.53 5.71 14.62
N LEU A 164 10.33 5.11 14.61
CA LEU A 164 9.08 5.84 14.81
C LEU A 164 9.01 6.47 16.20
N GLN A 165 9.55 5.83 17.22
CA GLN A 165 9.62 6.37 18.58
C GLN A 165 10.61 7.54 18.68
N LYS A 166 11.69 7.55 17.89
CA LYS A 166 12.59 8.70 17.78
C LYS A 166 11.86 9.89 17.13
N LYS A 167 11.21 9.67 15.97
CA LYS A 167 10.43 10.70 15.26
C LYS A 167 9.30 11.27 16.10
N TYR A 168 8.57 10.42 16.84
CA TYR A 168 7.53 10.86 17.76
C TYR A 168 8.07 11.70 18.92
N ARG A 169 9.29 11.44 19.39
CA ARG A 169 9.93 12.27 20.44
C ARG A 169 10.38 13.63 19.91
N GLU A 170 10.83 13.68 18.66
CA GLU A 170 11.23 14.91 17.97
C GLU A 170 10.02 15.79 17.65
N ASP A 171 8.91 15.18 17.23
CA ASP A 171 7.67 15.89 16.91
C ASP A 171 6.42 15.08 17.35
N PRO A 172 6.01 15.22 18.63
CA PRO A 172 4.81 14.57 19.15
C PRO A 172 3.50 15.14 18.60
N LEU A 173 3.52 16.36 18.03
CA LEU A 173 2.32 17.06 17.59
C LEU A 173 1.83 16.56 16.21
N HIS A 174 2.77 16.15 15.34
CA HIS A 174 2.45 15.69 13.99
C HIS A 174 2.58 14.17 13.80
N ASN A 175 3.08 13.42 14.79
CA ASN A 175 3.22 11.97 14.72
C ASN A 175 2.31 11.25 15.72
N ASP A 176 1.68 10.17 15.29
CA ASP A 176 0.94 9.28 16.19
C ASP A 176 1.90 8.54 17.12
N LYS A 177 1.47 8.32 18.37
CA LYS A 177 2.21 7.50 19.34
C LYS A 177 2.41 6.08 18.78
N PRO A 178 3.66 5.64 18.53
CA PRO A 178 3.91 4.35 17.91
C PRO A 178 3.52 3.20 18.83
N LYS A 179 3.01 2.12 18.24
CA LYS A 179 2.63 0.90 18.96
C LYS A 179 3.71 -0.17 18.80
N ILE A 180 3.97 -0.88 19.89
CA ILE A 180 4.89 -2.02 19.91
C ILE A 180 4.48 -3.08 18.87
N PRO A 181 5.44 -3.73 18.18
CA PRO A 181 5.15 -4.81 17.24
C PRO A 181 4.26 -5.92 17.84
N GLY A 182 3.09 -6.10 17.23
CA GLY A 182 2.11 -7.10 17.63
C GLY A 182 2.44 -8.51 17.14
N TYR A 183 1.73 -9.49 17.69
CA TYR A 183 1.74 -10.86 17.18
C TYR A 183 0.92 -10.99 15.90
N LEU A 184 1.35 -11.87 15.01
CA LEU A 184 0.58 -12.24 13.83
C LEU A 184 -0.63 -13.10 14.26
N LYS A 185 -1.83 -12.58 13.96
CA LYS A 185 -3.12 -13.22 14.30
C LYS A 185 -3.63 -14.19 13.24
N ASN A 186 -3.15 -14.05 11.99
CA ASN A 186 -3.51 -14.96 10.91
C ASN A 186 -2.90 -16.34 11.16
N THR A 187 -3.53 -17.38 10.61
CA THR A 187 -3.03 -18.76 10.66
C THR A 187 -1.68 -18.89 9.95
N GLU A 188 -1.46 -18.09 8.91
CA GLU A 188 -0.29 -18.16 8.03
C GLU A 188 0.30 -16.75 7.79
N SER A 189 1.59 -16.70 7.46
CA SER A 189 2.33 -15.49 7.09
C SER A 189 3.15 -15.73 5.82
N THR A 190 3.54 -14.65 5.14
CA THR A 190 4.41 -14.77 3.96
C THR A 190 5.74 -15.38 4.34
N ALA A 191 6.05 -16.55 3.79
CA ALA A 191 7.34 -17.22 3.93
C ALA A 191 8.34 -16.71 2.89
N TRP A 192 9.58 -16.46 3.30
CA TRP A 192 10.63 -15.91 2.44
C TRP A 192 11.79 -16.91 2.28
N PHE A 193 12.04 -17.28 1.02
CA PHE A 193 13.13 -18.14 0.58
C PHE A 193 14.23 -17.32 -0.13
N SER A 194 15.49 -17.56 0.25
CA SER A 194 16.66 -16.99 -0.41
C SER A 194 16.92 -17.73 -1.73
N SER A 195 17.85 -17.23 -2.54
CA SER A 195 18.32 -17.95 -3.72
C SER A 195 18.97 -19.31 -3.40
N GLN A 196 19.34 -19.56 -2.14
CA GLN A 196 19.88 -20.83 -1.68
C GLN A 196 18.78 -21.83 -1.30
N THR A 197 17.66 -21.36 -0.72
CA THR A 197 16.53 -22.21 -0.30
C THR A 197 15.42 -22.35 -1.32
N ALA A 198 15.37 -21.48 -2.32
CA ALA A 198 14.60 -21.66 -3.54
C ALA A 198 15.53 -21.40 -4.73
N LYS A 199 16.00 -22.47 -5.38
CA LYS A 199 16.94 -22.36 -6.51
C LYS A 199 16.18 -22.24 -7.82
N LEU A 200 16.60 -21.31 -8.66
CA LEU A 200 16.12 -21.17 -10.03
C LEU A 200 16.88 -22.15 -10.93
N GLN A 201 16.18 -22.91 -11.75
CA GLN A 201 16.75 -23.85 -12.73
C GLN A 201 16.09 -23.64 -14.09
N GLU A 202 16.89 -23.67 -15.14
CA GLU A 202 16.40 -23.62 -16.51
C GLU A 202 16.30 -25.03 -17.08
N GLU A 203 15.18 -25.34 -17.73
CA GLU A 203 14.94 -26.60 -18.43
C GLU A 203 13.93 -26.39 -19.55
N ASN A 204 14.30 -26.76 -20.78
CA ASN A 204 13.43 -26.67 -21.98
C ASN A 204 12.83 -25.27 -22.21
N GLY A 205 13.63 -24.21 -22.09
CA GLY A 205 13.18 -22.82 -22.27
C GLY A 205 12.21 -22.32 -21.19
N LYS A 206 12.09 -23.05 -20.08
CA LYS A 206 11.27 -22.66 -18.92
C LYS A 206 12.12 -22.57 -17.66
N TYR A 207 11.76 -21.63 -16.79
CA TYR A 207 12.33 -21.58 -15.46
C TYR A 207 11.49 -22.36 -14.45
N TRP A 208 12.19 -23.04 -13.55
CA TRP A 208 11.65 -23.86 -12.49
C TRP A 208 12.26 -23.45 -11.15
N LEU A 209 11.44 -23.40 -10.11
CA LEU A 209 11.87 -23.19 -8.74
C LEU A 209 11.94 -24.53 -8.01
N ARG A 210 13.12 -24.84 -7.47
CA ARG A 210 13.36 -25.97 -6.58
C ARG A 210 13.51 -25.48 -5.14
N PHE A 211 12.51 -25.76 -4.32
CA PHE A 211 12.53 -25.40 -2.90
C PHE A 211 13.29 -26.44 -2.07
N VAL A 212 13.88 -25.99 -0.96
CA VAL A 212 14.53 -26.89 0.00
C VAL A 212 13.50 -27.84 0.64
N ASN A 213 13.84 -29.12 0.78
CA ASN A 213 12.96 -30.15 1.33
C ASN A 213 11.65 -30.35 0.55
N LEU A 214 11.60 -29.94 -0.72
CA LEU A 214 10.51 -30.25 -1.65
C LEU A 214 11.09 -31.01 -2.84
N LYS A 215 10.50 -32.16 -3.20
CA LYS A 215 10.96 -32.97 -4.33
C LYS A 215 10.48 -32.37 -5.65
N GLU A 216 9.26 -31.85 -5.63
CA GLU A 216 8.57 -31.24 -6.74
C GLU A 216 9.18 -29.88 -7.10
N ARG A 217 9.21 -29.56 -8.39
CA ARG A 217 9.63 -28.24 -8.89
C ARG A 217 8.41 -27.46 -9.33
N VAL A 218 8.47 -26.14 -9.19
CA VAL A 218 7.38 -25.25 -9.61
C VAL A 218 7.79 -24.46 -10.85
N CYS A 219 7.08 -24.66 -11.96
CA CYS A 219 7.31 -23.91 -13.19
C CYS A 219 6.87 -22.46 -13.02
N ILE A 220 7.75 -21.52 -13.39
CA ILE A 220 7.45 -20.08 -13.38
C ILE A 220 7.30 -19.49 -14.79
N GLY A 221 7.30 -20.32 -15.84
CA GLY A 221 7.04 -19.90 -17.21
C GLY A 221 8.29 -19.77 -18.07
N SER A 222 8.15 -19.09 -19.21
CA SER A 222 9.20 -18.96 -20.24
C SER A 222 10.40 -18.16 -19.72
N THR A 223 11.62 -18.58 -20.08
CA THR A 223 12.87 -17.90 -19.72
C THR A 223 12.93 -16.48 -20.29
N SER A 224 12.36 -16.25 -21.47
CA SER A 224 12.28 -14.94 -22.14
C SER A 224 11.59 -13.84 -21.30
N LEU A 225 10.73 -14.21 -20.34
CA LEU A 225 10.08 -13.22 -19.46
C LEU A 225 11.06 -12.56 -18.46
N TYR A 226 12.20 -13.21 -18.22
CA TYR A 226 13.16 -12.86 -17.18
C TYR A 226 14.55 -12.55 -17.74
N GLU A 227 14.66 -12.38 -19.05
CA GLU A 227 15.91 -12.11 -19.74
C GLU A 227 16.63 -10.87 -19.17
N GLY A 228 17.95 -10.98 -18.98
CA GLY A 228 18.78 -9.92 -18.41
C GLY A 228 18.58 -9.65 -16.92
N MET A 229 17.69 -10.38 -16.22
CA MET A 229 17.40 -10.15 -14.80
C MET A 229 18.08 -11.18 -13.89
N LYS A 230 18.63 -10.73 -12.76
CA LYS A 230 19.29 -11.61 -11.77
C LYS A 230 18.30 -12.07 -10.72
N TYR A 231 18.13 -13.37 -10.53
CA TYR A 231 17.26 -13.90 -9.48
C TYR A 231 17.78 -13.54 -8.07
N VAL A 232 16.87 -13.03 -7.22
CA VAL A 232 17.19 -12.56 -5.85
C VAL A 232 16.57 -13.46 -4.79
N LYS A 233 15.24 -13.61 -4.81
CA LYS A 233 14.49 -14.33 -3.78
C LYS A 233 13.12 -14.80 -4.27
N THR A 234 12.53 -15.74 -3.54
CA THR A 234 11.14 -16.14 -3.71
C THR A 234 10.38 -15.99 -2.40
N GLU A 235 9.16 -15.46 -2.44
CA GLU A 235 8.27 -15.40 -1.29
C GLU A 235 6.95 -16.13 -1.61
N ILE A 236 6.46 -16.89 -0.64
CA ILE A 236 5.18 -17.59 -0.72
C ILE A 236 4.19 -16.86 0.17
N LYS A 237 3.20 -16.22 -0.45
CA LYS A 237 2.18 -15.44 0.23
C LYS A 237 0.84 -16.18 0.25
N PRO A 238 0.26 -16.48 1.41
CA PRO A 238 -1.11 -16.98 1.48
C PRO A 238 -2.07 -15.85 1.06
N VAL A 239 -2.87 -16.09 0.03
CA VAL A 239 -3.82 -15.12 -0.51
C VAL A 239 -5.16 -15.80 -0.73
N TYR A 240 -6.19 -15.45 0.04
CA TYR A 240 -7.58 -15.83 -0.23
C TYR A 240 -7.79 -17.31 -0.64
N GLY A 241 -7.19 -18.25 0.10
CA GLY A 241 -7.38 -19.70 -0.11
C GLY A 241 -6.47 -20.34 -1.17
N TYR A 242 -5.49 -19.63 -1.68
CA TYR A 242 -4.43 -20.17 -2.54
C TYR A 242 -3.09 -19.48 -2.19
N TYR A 243 -2.01 -19.86 -2.86
CA TYR A 243 -0.70 -19.26 -2.65
C TYR A 243 -0.31 -18.39 -3.83
N ARG A 244 0.26 -17.23 -3.53
CA ARG A 244 0.90 -16.39 -4.53
C ARG A 244 2.41 -16.53 -4.40
N ILE A 245 3.03 -17.04 -5.45
CA ILE A 245 4.49 -17.15 -5.57
C ILE A 245 4.99 -15.80 -6.08
N LEU A 246 5.81 -15.15 -5.27
CA LEU A 246 6.39 -13.84 -5.54
C LEU A 246 7.89 -14.01 -5.82
N VAL A 247 8.26 -14.02 -7.09
CA VAL A 247 9.65 -14.23 -7.52
C VAL A 247 10.27 -12.87 -7.81
N THR A 248 11.29 -12.50 -7.03
CA THR A 248 11.97 -11.22 -7.17
C THR A 248 13.26 -11.38 -7.94
N PHE A 249 13.40 -10.56 -8.98
CA PHE A 249 14.60 -10.42 -9.77
C PHE A 249 15.15 -9.00 -9.64
N ASP A 250 16.45 -8.85 -9.79
CA ASP A 250 17.11 -7.58 -10.00
C ASP A 250 17.20 -7.33 -11.51
N ASP A 251 16.40 -6.37 -11.96
CA ASP A 251 16.32 -5.91 -13.35
C ASP A 251 17.34 -4.80 -13.66
N ARG A 252 18.20 -4.42 -12.70
CA ARG A 252 19.18 -3.32 -12.81
C ARG A 252 18.60 -1.95 -13.14
N VAL A 253 17.27 -1.84 -13.23
CA VAL A 253 16.55 -0.58 -13.39
C VAL A 253 16.55 0.14 -12.06
N LYS A 254 17.07 1.36 -12.05
CA LYS A 254 17.02 2.28 -10.91
C LYS A 254 15.97 3.35 -11.16
N GLU A 255 15.39 3.85 -10.07
CA GLU A 255 14.59 5.07 -10.13
C GLU A 255 15.49 6.22 -10.58
N LYS A 256 14.97 7.07 -11.46
CA LYS A 256 15.69 8.24 -11.95
C LYS A 256 15.47 9.38 -10.97
N GLU A 257 16.55 10.05 -10.60
CA GLU A 257 16.47 11.27 -9.81
C GLU A 257 15.84 12.38 -10.66
N PRO A 258 14.92 13.18 -10.09
CA PRO A 258 14.33 14.30 -10.82
C PRO A 258 15.42 15.32 -11.17
N PRO A 259 15.41 15.91 -12.38
CA PRO A 259 16.27 17.04 -12.69
C PRO A 259 16.02 18.21 -11.72
N GLU A 260 17.06 19.00 -11.43
CA GLU A 260 16.92 20.22 -10.60
C GLU A 260 16.00 21.25 -11.25
N SER A 261 16.04 21.37 -12.58
CA SER A 261 15.23 22.32 -13.35
C SER A 261 14.58 21.64 -14.56
N PRO A 262 13.52 20.84 -14.33
CA PRO A 262 12.87 20.09 -15.40
C PRO A 262 12.04 21.02 -16.29
N LYS A 263 12.20 20.91 -17.62
CA LYS A 263 11.48 21.78 -18.56
C LYS A 263 10.06 21.31 -18.82
N ARG A 264 9.87 20.00 -19.00
CA ARG A 264 8.56 19.39 -19.32
C ARG A 264 8.11 18.53 -18.15
N ILE A 265 7.08 19.02 -17.46
CA ILE A 265 6.57 18.45 -16.21
C ILE A 265 5.13 17.97 -16.42
N LEU A 266 4.81 16.81 -15.87
CA LEU A 266 3.47 16.24 -15.89
C LEU A 266 2.91 16.15 -14.46
N GLY A 267 1.82 16.85 -14.19
CA GLY A 267 1.13 16.87 -12.90
C GLY A 267 0.00 15.86 -12.86
N LEU A 268 -0.05 15.05 -11.80
CA LEU A 268 -1.09 14.07 -11.54
C LEU A 268 -1.81 14.39 -10.22
N ASP A 269 -3.12 14.65 -10.29
CA ASP A 269 -3.96 14.86 -9.12
C ASP A 269 -4.95 13.69 -8.95
N PRO A 270 -4.82 12.86 -7.90
CA PRO A 270 -5.73 11.76 -7.62
C PRO A 270 -7.07 12.23 -7.03
N GLY A 271 -8.17 11.86 -7.69
CA GLY A 271 -9.53 12.26 -7.32
C GLY A 271 -10.49 11.11 -7.02
N MET A 272 -11.65 11.45 -6.45
CA MET A 272 -12.76 10.51 -6.25
C MET A 272 -13.72 10.40 -7.45
N GLY A 273 -13.85 11.47 -8.24
CA GLY A 273 -14.72 11.51 -9.42
C GLY A 273 -13.98 10.96 -10.63
N ASN A 274 -13.00 11.75 -11.07
CA ASN A 274 -11.93 11.30 -11.92
C ASN A 274 -10.89 10.60 -11.05
N PHE A 275 -10.40 9.44 -11.48
CA PHE A 275 -9.38 8.70 -10.75
C PHE A 275 -8.07 9.49 -10.71
N LEU A 276 -7.71 10.10 -11.84
CA LEU A 276 -6.55 10.97 -11.99
C LEU A 276 -6.93 12.12 -12.94
N ALA A 277 -6.56 13.33 -12.58
CA ALA A 277 -6.45 14.46 -13.49
C ALA A 277 -4.99 14.63 -13.88
N VAL A 278 -4.75 14.97 -15.15
CA VAL A 278 -3.43 15.13 -15.72
C VAL A 278 -3.34 16.48 -16.39
N ALA A 279 -2.47 17.33 -15.86
CA ALA A 279 -2.10 18.63 -16.40
C ALA A 279 -0.60 18.67 -16.71
N ASN A 280 -0.17 19.65 -17.47
CA ASN A 280 1.23 19.82 -17.85
C ASN A 280 1.58 21.30 -17.96
N ASN A 281 2.87 21.60 -18.16
CA ASN A 281 3.39 22.95 -18.38
C ASN A 281 3.92 23.18 -19.80
N PHE A 282 3.59 22.32 -20.77
CA PHE A 282 4.19 22.35 -22.12
C PHE A 282 3.16 22.47 -23.25
N GLY A 283 1.92 22.90 -22.94
CA GLY A 283 0.88 23.14 -23.94
C GLY A 283 0.15 21.89 -24.44
N GLY A 284 0.36 20.73 -23.81
CA GLY A 284 -0.36 19.51 -24.17
C GLY A 284 -1.81 19.54 -23.67
N VAL A 285 -2.75 18.99 -24.46
CA VAL A 285 -4.16 18.92 -24.02
C VAL A 285 -4.28 18.11 -22.72
N PRO A 286 -4.83 18.70 -21.63
CA PRO A 286 -4.99 17.99 -20.36
C PRO A 286 -6.05 16.90 -20.48
N PHE A 287 -5.96 15.90 -19.60
CA PHE A 287 -6.91 14.80 -19.63
C PHE A 287 -7.23 14.25 -18.24
N VAL A 288 -8.41 13.65 -18.13
CA VAL A 288 -8.86 12.96 -16.92
C VAL A 288 -9.06 11.47 -17.19
N ILE A 289 -8.56 10.63 -16.28
CA ILE A 289 -8.83 9.19 -16.29
C ILE A 289 -10.06 8.93 -15.41
N ARG A 290 -11.14 8.38 -15.99
CA ARG A 290 -12.41 8.18 -15.29
C ARG A 290 -12.31 7.08 -14.24
N GLY A 291 -12.65 7.39 -12.98
CA GLY A 291 -12.68 6.42 -11.87
C GLY A 291 -13.94 5.54 -11.80
N GLY A 292 -14.87 5.68 -12.75
CA GLY A 292 -16.16 4.98 -12.72
C GLY A 292 -16.03 3.44 -12.66
N ALA A 293 -15.02 2.87 -13.32
CA ALA A 293 -14.76 1.43 -13.28
C ALA A 293 -14.34 0.95 -11.88
N ILE A 294 -13.43 1.68 -11.23
CA ILE A 294 -13.01 1.42 -9.84
C ILE A 294 -14.21 1.53 -8.90
N LYS A 295 -14.98 2.62 -9.02
CA LYS A 295 -16.16 2.87 -8.18
C LYS A 295 -17.18 1.74 -8.32
N SER A 296 -17.49 1.33 -9.55
CA SER A 296 -18.41 0.22 -9.82
C SER A 296 -17.92 -1.11 -9.25
N ALA A 297 -16.63 -1.43 -9.43
CA ALA A 297 -16.03 -2.64 -8.88
C ALA A 297 -16.06 -2.65 -7.33
N ASN A 298 -15.73 -1.53 -6.69
CA ASN A 298 -15.80 -1.38 -5.23
C ASN A 298 -17.24 -1.49 -4.72
N GLN A 299 -18.21 -0.86 -5.37
CA GLN A 299 -19.62 -0.95 -5.00
C GLN A 299 -20.14 -2.40 -5.08
N ARG A 300 -19.83 -3.10 -6.18
CA ARG A 300 -20.18 -4.52 -6.37
C ARG A 300 -19.54 -5.40 -5.30
N PHE A 301 -18.27 -5.15 -4.97
CA PHE A 301 -17.56 -5.86 -3.92
C PHE A 301 -18.23 -5.65 -2.56
N ASN A 302 -18.49 -4.40 -2.16
CA ASN A 302 -19.11 -4.08 -0.89
C ASN A 302 -20.51 -4.71 -0.76
N LYS A 303 -21.34 -4.60 -1.80
CA LYS A 303 -22.68 -5.22 -1.82
C LYS A 303 -22.63 -6.73 -1.65
N LYS A 304 -21.78 -7.42 -2.42
CA LYS A 304 -21.64 -8.89 -2.32
C LYS A 304 -21.04 -9.33 -0.99
N ARG A 305 -20.05 -8.58 -0.48
CA ARG A 305 -19.42 -8.87 0.81
C ARG A 305 -20.41 -8.73 1.94
N ALA A 306 -21.24 -7.69 1.95
CA ALA A 306 -22.28 -7.49 2.96
C ALA A 306 -23.30 -8.63 2.95
N ALA A 307 -23.78 -9.04 1.77
CA ALA A 307 -24.71 -10.17 1.64
C ALA A 307 -24.12 -11.48 2.16
N LEU A 308 -22.86 -11.79 1.79
CA LEU A 308 -22.16 -13.01 2.23
C LEU A 308 -21.87 -13.00 3.74
N ILE A 309 -21.47 -11.85 4.30
CA ILE A 309 -21.25 -11.73 5.73
C ILE A 309 -22.58 -11.92 6.46
N SER A 310 -23.65 -11.24 6.02
CA SER A 310 -24.98 -11.38 6.62
C SER A 310 -25.48 -12.82 6.62
N SER A 311 -25.26 -13.58 5.54
CA SER A 311 -25.62 -15.00 5.51
C SER A 311 -24.77 -15.85 6.47
N LEU A 312 -23.48 -15.53 6.64
CA LEU A 312 -22.57 -16.26 7.54
C LEU A 312 -22.80 -15.93 9.04
N THR A 313 -23.31 -14.75 9.33
CA THR A 313 -23.54 -14.26 10.70
C THR A 313 -25.00 -14.43 11.14
N LYS A 314 -25.89 -14.96 10.29
CA LYS A 314 -27.31 -15.13 10.61
C LYS A 314 -27.45 -16.06 11.82
N GLY A 315 -28.15 -15.58 12.87
CA GLY A 315 -28.38 -16.34 14.11
C GLY A 315 -27.14 -16.50 15.00
N LYS A 316 -26.08 -15.72 14.79
CA LYS A 316 -24.85 -15.75 15.62
C LYS A 316 -24.49 -14.36 16.13
N ASP A 317 -24.07 -14.27 17.38
CA ASP A 317 -23.55 -13.04 17.95
C ASP A 317 -22.26 -12.57 17.24
N SER A 318 -21.98 -11.27 17.35
CA SER A 318 -20.86 -10.60 16.69
C SER A 318 -19.48 -11.18 17.07
N THR A 319 -19.40 -11.84 18.23
CA THR A 319 -18.21 -12.48 18.84
C THR A 319 -18.00 -13.95 18.44
N LYS A 320 -19.07 -14.70 18.13
CA LYS A 320 -19.02 -16.15 17.80
C LYS A 320 -19.06 -16.45 16.30
N SER A 321 -19.23 -15.44 15.46
CA SER A 321 -19.40 -15.63 14.01
C SER A 321 -18.06 -15.81 13.28
N VAL A 322 -17.93 -16.93 12.56
CA VAL A 322 -16.80 -17.19 11.66
C VAL A 322 -17.02 -16.38 10.37
N LYS A 323 -16.30 -15.25 10.23
CA LYS A 323 -16.43 -14.31 9.09
C LYS A 323 -15.49 -14.68 7.93
N ASN A 324 -15.40 -15.98 7.59
CA ASN A 324 -14.51 -16.47 6.54
C ASN A 324 -15.22 -17.52 5.69
N SER A 325 -15.23 -17.34 4.37
CA SER A 325 -15.74 -18.33 3.41
C SER A 325 -14.94 -18.28 2.10
N GLU A 326 -14.96 -19.38 1.34
CA GLU A 326 -14.33 -19.44 0.03
C GLU A 326 -14.92 -18.40 -0.95
N GLN A 327 -16.22 -18.13 -0.84
CA GLN A 327 -16.90 -17.10 -1.62
C GLN A 327 -16.38 -15.69 -1.28
N LEU A 328 -16.18 -15.38 0.01
CA LEU A 328 -15.59 -14.10 0.45
C LEU A 328 -14.14 -13.95 -0.01
N ARG A 329 -13.37 -15.04 0.05
CA ARG A 329 -11.99 -15.10 -0.45
C ARG A 329 -11.94 -14.85 -1.96
N THR A 330 -12.77 -15.55 -2.72
CA THR A 330 -12.88 -15.37 -4.19
C THR A 330 -13.31 -13.95 -4.57
N LEU A 331 -14.27 -13.38 -3.84
CA LEU A 331 -14.73 -12.01 -4.04
C LEU A 331 -13.60 -11.00 -3.82
N SER A 332 -12.81 -11.17 -2.76
CA SER A 332 -11.66 -10.33 -2.44
C SER A 332 -10.53 -10.46 -3.47
N ARG A 333 -10.25 -11.69 -3.94
CA ARG A 333 -9.31 -11.97 -5.04
C ARG A 333 -9.71 -11.21 -6.31
N LYS A 334 -10.98 -11.33 -6.73
CA LYS A 334 -11.48 -10.67 -7.96
C LYS A 334 -11.30 -9.16 -7.90
N ARG A 335 -11.58 -8.54 -6.75
CA ARG A 335 -11.37 -7.11 -6.54
C ARG A 335 -9.89 -6.73 -6.63
N GLU A 336 -9.02 -7.46 -5.93
CA GLU A 336 -7.59 -7.16 -5.90
C GLU A 336 -6.95 -7.29 -7.29
N ASN A 337 -7.28 -8.35 -8.02
CA ASN A 337 -6.75 -8.56 -9.37
C ASN A 337 -7.23 -7.47 -10.35
N PHE A 338 -8.50 -7.05 -10.25
CA PHE A 338 -9.04 -5.94 -11.04
C PHE A 338 -8.32 -4.61 -10.75
N LEU A 339 -8.17 -4.25 -9.47
CA LEU A 339 -7.50 -3.00 -9.09
C LEU A 339 -6.04 -2.97 -9.55
N ARG A 340 -5.32 -4.09 -9.37
CA ARG A 340 -3.93 -4.21 -9.84
C ARG A 340 -3.82 -4.01 -11.35
N ASP A 341 -4.63 -4.72 -12.13
CA ASP A 341 -4.63 -4.62 -13.59
C ASP A 341 -4.96 -3.19 -14.06
N TYR A 342 -6.01 -2.58 -13.48
CA TYR A 342 -6.41 -1.22 -13.79
C TYR A 342 -5.31 -0.20 -13.49
N PHE A 343 -4.65 -0.30 -12.32
CA PHE A 343 -3.56 0.59 -11.94
C PHE A 343 -2.34 0.48 -12.86
N TYR A 344 -1.92 -0.73 -13.22
CA TYR A 344 -0.80 -0.90 -14.16
C TYR A 344 -1.15 -0.38 -15.56
N LYS A 345 -2.39 -0.54 -16.03
CA LYS A 345 -2.83 0.04 -17.30
C LYS A 345 -2.85 1.56 -17.28
N CYS A 346 -3.31 2.17 -16.18
CA CYS A 346 -3.24 3.61 -15.99
C CYS A 346 -1.78 4.10 -15.97
N ALA A 347 -0.91 3.44 -15.22
CA ALA A 347 0.50 3.78 -15.14
C ALA A 347 1.19 3.69 -16.51
N TRP A 348 0.94 2.62 -17.27
CA TRP A 348 1.46 2.48 -18.64
C TRP A 348 0.91 3.52 -19.60
N TYR A 349 -0.38 3.86 -19.50
CA TYR A 349 -0.99 4.91 -20.31
C TYR A 349 -0.28 6.25 -20.06
N ILE A 350 -0.12 6.64 -18.79
CA ILE A 350 0.53 7.88 -18.37
C ILE A 350 2.00 7.89 -18.81
N CYS A 351 2.75 6.83 -18.55
CA CYS A 351 4.17 6.80 -18.87
C CYS A 351 4.42 6.80 -20.39
N ARG A 352 3.56 6.16 -21.19
CA ARG A 352 3.66 6.23 -22.66
C ARG A 352 3.34 7.62 -23.18
N TYR A 353 2.31 8.27 -22.64
CA TYR A 353 2.03 9.67 -22.94
C TYR A 353 3.24 10.56 -22.57
N ALA A 354 3.79 10.38 -21.37
CA ALA A 354 4.94 11.12 -20.88
C ALA A 354 6.18 10.93 -21.76
N GLN A 355 6.49 9.70 -22.19
CA GLN A 355 7.58 9.43 -23.13
C GLN A 355 7.36 10.10 -24.49
N ALA A 356 6.17 9.98 -25.07
CA ALA A 356 5.84 10.61 -26.35
C ALA A 356 5.90 12.14 -26.28
N ALA A 357 5.53 12.71 -25.13
CA ALA A 357 5.59 14.14 -24.86
C ALA A 357 6.94 14.58 -24.26
N GLY A 358 7.99 13.76 -24.26
CA GLY A 358 9.32 14.15 -23.76
C GLY A 358 9.34 14.69 -22.32
N VAL A 359 8.47 14.17 -21.45
CA VAL A 359 8.36 14.59 -20.05
C VAL A 359 9.59 14.11 -19.27
N GLU A 360 10.17 15.02 -18.49
CA GLU A 360 11.34 14.74 -17.68
C GLU A 360 10.98 14.24 -16.27
N VAL A 361 9.91 14.78 -15.69
CA VAL A 361 9.43 14.44 -14.35
C VAL A 361 7.90 14.39 -14.28
N ILE A 362 7.39 13.41 -13.53
CA ILE A 362 5.99 13.29 -13.16
C ILE A 362 5.85 13.69 -11.70
N VAL A 363 5.04 14.70 -11.40
CA VAL A 363 4.71 15.12 -10.03
C VAL A 363 3.31 14.62 -9.71
N MET A 364 3.17 13.86 -8.62
CA MET A 364 1.88 13.34 -8.19
C MET A 364 1.52 13.84 -6.79
N GLY A 365 0.29 14.33 -6.65
CA GLY A 365 -0.30 14.65 -5.36
C GLY A 365 -0.48 13.41 -4.49
N HIS A 366 -0.02 13.48 -3.24
CA HIS A 366 -0.34 12.49 -2.22
C HIS A 366 -0.18 13.02 -0.79
N ASN A 367 -1.29 13.11 -0.06
CA ASN A 367 -1.25 13.42 1.38
C ASN A 367 -1.01 12.15 2.22
N LYS A 368 0.08 12.12 3.01
CA LYS A 368 0.44 10.95 3.84
C LYS A 368 -0.64 10.57 4.88
N GLY A 369 -1.46 11.54 5.32
CA GLY A 369 -2.53 11.38 6.34
C GLY A 369 -3.96 11.19 5.80
N GLN A 370 -4.16 11.12 4.49
CA GLN A 370 -5.48 11.12 3.85
C GLN A 370 -6.40 9.94 4.26
N LYS A 371 -5.86 8.90 4.91
CA LYS A 371 -6.64 7.77 5.46
C LYS A 371 -6.98 7.92 6.95
N GLN A 372 -6.30 8.79 7.69
CA GLN A 372 -6.39 8.89 9.15
C GLN A 372 -7.24 10.10 9.60
N GLU A 373 -7.29 11.19 8.84
CA GLU A 373 -7.96 12.45 9.24
C GLU A 373 -9.08 12.87 8.27
N ILE A 374 -10.04 11.99 7.95
CA ILE A 374 -11.28 12.44 7.29
C ILE A 374 -12.47 12.27 8.23
N SER A 375 -12.65 13.23 9.11
CA SER A 375 -13.87 13.43 9.91
C SER A 375 -14.92 14.22 9.10
N LEU A 376 -15.35 13.72 7.93
CA LEU A 376 -16.50 14.28 7.20
C LEU A 376 -17.35 13.19 6.50
N LEU A 377 -18.66 13.17 6.82
CA LEU A 377 -19.79 12.44 6.22
C LEU A 377 -19.50 11.01 5.68
N ASP A 378 -20.06 10.01 6.38
CA ASP A 378 -19.92 8.55 6.20
C ASP A 378 -19.84 7.99 4.76
N SER A 379 -20.52 8.61 3.80
CA SER A 379 -20.57 8.11 2.41
C SER A 379 -19.33 8.45 1.56
N THR A 380 -18.66 9.56 1.85
CA THR A 380 -17.45 10.01 1.13
C THR A 380 -16.24 9.24 1.65
N ASN A 381 -16.16 9.08 2.97
CA ASN A 381 -15.16 8.30 3.68
C ASN A 381 -15.09 6.84 3.22
N GLN A 382 -16.23 6.17 3.06
CA GLN A 382 -16.24 4.77 2.60
C GLN A 382 -15.64 4.58 1.21
N ASN A 383 -15.79 5.57 0.31
CA ASN A 383 -15.18 5.52 -1.02
C ASN A 383 -13.68 5.81 -0.94
N PHE A 384 -13.29 6.82 -0.15
CA PHE A 384 -11.90 7.26 0.03
C PHE A 384 -11.03 6.18 0.71
N VAL A 385 -11.53 5.61 1.81
CA VAL A 385 -10.88 4.50 2.56
C VAL A 385 -10.75 3.24 1.70
N SER A 386 -11.56 3.09 0.65
CA SER A 386 -11.56 1.88 -0.18
C SER A 386 -10.55 1.87 -1.33
N ILE A 387 -10.11 3.02 -1.86
CA ILE A 387 -9.17 3.06 -3.00
C ILE A 387 -7.73 3.13 -2.47
N PRO A 388 -6.89 2.12 -2.75
CA PRO A 388 -5.53 2.11 -2.23
C PRO A 388 -4.59 2.92 -3.14
N PHE A 389 -4.64 4.25 -3.10
CA PHE A 389 -3.78 5.15 -3.90
C PHE A 389 -2.29 4.81 -3.77
N THR A 390 -1.84 4.39 -2.58
CA THR A 390 -0.47 3.87 -2.37
C THR A 390 -0.10 2.74 -3.34
N LYS A 391 -1.03 1.83 -3.67
CA LYS A 391 -0.78 0.77 -4.66
C LYS A 391 -0.64 1.32 -6.08
N PHE A 392 -1.39 2.35 -6.41
CA PHE A 392 -1.24 3.03 -7.69
C PHE A 392 0.10 3.76 -7.77
N ILE A 393 0.51 4.48 -6.72
CA ILE A 393 1.83 5.12 -6.62
C ILE A 393 2.94 4.09 -6.86
N THR A 394 2.92 2.94 -6.16
CA THR A 394 3.90 1.87 -6.39
C THR A 394 3.92 1.39 -7.84
N ALA A 395 2.75 1.25 -8.48
CA ALA A 395 2.66 0.85 -9.88
C ALA A 395 3.21 1.94 -10.82
N LEU A 396 2.89 3.21 -10.56
CA LEU A 396 3.37 4.36 -11.33
C LEU A 396 4.90 4.47 -11.24
N THR A 397 5.48 4.50 -10.04
CA THR A 397 6.94 4.55 -9.84
C THR A 397 7.64 3.38 -10.52
N SER A 398 7.09 2.16 -10.39
CA SER A 398 7.66 0.97 -11.02
C SER A 398 7.65 1.04 -12.56
N VAL A 399 6.58 1.59 -13.16
CA VAL A 399 6.49 1.72 -14.63
C VAL A 399 7.32 2.90 -15.12
N ALA A 400 7.30 4.04 -14.43
CA ALA A 400 8.07 5.22 -14.77
C ALA A 400 9.58 4.95 -14.75
N ALA A 401 10.08 4.18 -13.78
CA ALA A 401 11.47 3.74 -13.74
C ALA A 401 11.85 2.93 -15.01
N LYS A 402 10.94 2.08 -15.53
CA LYS A 402 11.17 1.35 -16.79
C LYS A 402 11.16 2.26 -18.01
N CYS A 403 10.39 3.34 -17.93
CA CYS A 403 10.31 4.35 -18.97
C CYS A 403 11.43 5.41 -18.88
N GLY A 404 12.28 5.36 -17.85
CA GLY A 404 13.34 6.34 -17.63
C GLY A 404 12.85 7.71 -17.16
N ILE A 405 11.68 7.78 -16.50
CA ILE A 405 11.03 9.02 -16.05
C ILE A 405 11.08 9.10 -14.52
N ALA A 406 11.45 10.27 -13.99
CA ALA A 406 11.44 10.53 -12.56
C ALA A 406 10.01 10.74 -12.03
N VAL A 407 9.72 10.27 -10.81
CA VAL A 407 8.43 10.47 -10.15
C VAL A 407 8.66 11.13 -8.79
N VAL A 408 7.98 12.25 -8.56
CA VAL A 408 8.02 13.00 -7.31
C VAL A 408 6.64 13.01 -6.67
N LEU A 409 6.57 12.82 -5.35
CA LEU A 409 5.33 12.89 -4.59
C LEU A 409 5.30 14.18 -3.79
N THR A 410 4.26 15.00 -3.97
CA THR A 410 4.09 16.27 -3.26
C THR A 410 2.77 16.29 -2.48
N GLU A 411 2.68 17.12 -1.43
CA GLU A 411 1.46 17.24 -0.62
C GLU A 411 0.38 18.14 -1.25
N GLU A 412 -0.90 17.85 -1.08
CA GLU A 412 -2.00 18.49 -1.82
C GLU A 412 -2.67 19.65 -1.05
N SER A 413 -2.08 20.14 0.04
CA SER A 413 -2.64 21.24 0.81
C SER A 413 -2.83 22.50 -0.05
N TYR A 414 -4.01 23.12 0.07
CA TYR A 414 -4.45 24.34 -0.64
C TYR A 414 -4.51 24.28 -2.18
N THR A 415 -4.04 23.20 -2.83
CA THR A 415 -3.99 23.09 -4.30
C THR A 415 -5.36 23.11 -4.99
N SER A 416 -6.42 22.72 -4.27
CA SER A 416 -7.81 22.76 -4.78
C SER A 416 -8.53 24.10 -4.56
N GLN A 417 -7.93 25.02 -3.80
CA GLN A 417 -8.47 26.35 -3.51
C GLN A 417 -7.77 27.43 -4.34
N SER A 418 -6.44 27.31 -4.50
CA SER A 418 -5.64 28.22 -5.32
C SER A 418 -6.03 28.18 -6.79
N SER A 419 -6.03 29.33 -7.44
CA SER A 419 -6.21 29.44 -8.88
C SER A 419 -4.89 29.23 -9.60
N LEU A 420 -4.88 28.28 -10.53
CA LEU A 420 -3.74 28.05 -11.41
C LEU A 420 -3.58 29.20 -12.42
N LEU A 421 -4.69 29.70 -12.97
CA LEU A 421 -4.67 30.72 -14.02
C LEU A 421 -4.25 32.09 -13.49
N ASP A 422 -4.64 32.40 -12.25
CA ASP A 422 -4.27 33.66 -11.59
C ASP A 422 -2.91 33.55 -10.86
N MET A 423 -2.26 32.37 -10.95
CA MET A 423 -0.98 32.09 -10.31
C MET A 423 -0.94 32.36 -8.80
N ASP A 424 -2.03 32.04 -8.09
CA ASP A 424 -2.13 32.20 -6.63
C ASP A 424 -0.94 31.54 -5.91
N GLU A 425 -0.46 32.17 -4.83
CA GLU A 425 0.57 31.59 -3.98
C GLU A 425 0.07 30.31 -3.29
N ILE A 426 0.92 29.28 -3.24
CA ILE A 426 0.59 27.98 -2.66
C ILE A 426 1.59 27.67 -1.54
N SER A 427 1.20 27.96 -0.31
CA SER A 427 2.02 27.61 0.86
C SER A 427 1.92 26.13 1.22
N PHE A 428 2.97 25.59 1.84
CA PHE A 428 2.94 24.29 2.50
C PHE A 428 2.13 24.38 3.80
N TYR A 429 1.36 23.34 4.13
CA TYR A 429 0.59 23.33 5.36
C TYR A 429 1.50 23.29 6.60
N SER A 430 1.34 24.26 7.50
CA SER A 430 1.91 24.24 8.85
C SER A 430 0.80 24.38 9.90
N LYS A 431 0.72 23.40 10.81
CA LYS A 431 -0.29 23.35 11.87
C LYS A 431 -0.01 24.49 12.87
N GLY A 432 -0.91 25.48 12.94
CA GLY A 432 -0.75 26.68 13.79
C GLY A 432 -0.67 28.00 13.02
N ASN A 433 -0.56 27.96 11.69
CA ASN A 433 -0.63 29.17 10.88
C ASN A 433 -2.11 29.49 10.55
N THR A 434 -2.70 30.40 11.33
CA THR A 434 -4.08 30.92 11.16
C THR A 434 -4.13 32.17 10.29
N GLY A 435 -3.14 32.39 9.43
CA GLY A 435 -3.23 33.42 8.39
C GLY A 435 -4.40 33.09 7.45
N GLY A 436 -5.31 34.04 7.26
CA GLY A 436 -6.39 33.89 6.30
C GLY A 436 -5.83 33.91 4.88
N TYR A 437 -5.66 32.74 4.26
CA TYR A 437 -5.28 32.65 2.86
C TYR A 437 -6.44 33.10 1.99
N THR A 438 -6.22 34.16 1.22
CA THR A 438 -7.20 34.67 0.25
C THR A 438 -6.79 34.19 -1.13
N PHE A 439 -7.63 33.38 -1.75
CA PHE A 439 -7.43 32.90 -3.13
C PHE A 439 -8.27 33.75 -4.08
N SER A 440 -7.74 34.04 -5.26
CA SER A 440 -8.42 34.87 -6.27
C SER A 440 -9.61 34.15 -6.90
N GLY A 441 -9.47 32.84 -7.13
CA GLY A 441 -10.50 31.98 -7.68
C GLY A 441 -11.32 31.24 -6.63
N ARG A 442 -12.37 30.56 -7.09
CA ARG A 442 -13.21 29.71 -6.23
C ARG A 442 -13.79 28.51 -6.96
N ARG A 443 -13.96 27.43 -6.22
CA ARG A 443 -14.70 26.26 -6.68
C ARG A 443 -16.20 26.55 -6.72
N VAL A 444 -16.80 26.55 -7.90
CA VAL A 444 -18.25 26.80 -8.07
C VAL A 444 -19.06 25.56 -7.71
N LYS A 445 -18.67 24.41 -8.26
CA LYS A 445 -19.28 23.11 -7.97
C LYS A 445 -18.28 22.00 -8.23
N ARG A 446 -18.63 20.77 -7.88
CA ARG A 446 -17.77 19.61 -8.15
C ARG A 446 -17.46 19.51 -9.65
N GLY A 447 -16.18 19.46 -9.99
CA GLY A 447 -15.68 19.41 -11.37
C GLY A 447 -15.56 20.76 -12.08
N LEU A 448 -15.92 21.88 -11.44
CA LEU A 448 -15.88 23.22 -12.04
C LEU A 448 -15.26 24.26 -11.09
N TYR A 449 -14.21 24.91 -11.54
CA TYR A 449 -13.51 25.99 -10.85
C TYR A 449 -13.61 27.27 -11.68
N ARG A 450 -13.68 28.42 -11.01
CA ARG A 450 -13.73 29.74 -11.63
C ARG A 450 -12.53 30.56 -11.15
N SER A 451 -11.70 31.05 -12.05
CA SER A 451 -10.59 31.95 -11.74
C SER A 451 -11.09 33.33 -11.30
N GLY A 452 -10.18 34.19 -10.80
CA GLY A 452 -10.45 35.60 -10.49
C GLY A 452 -11.01 36.34 -11.71
N ASP A 453 -10.41 36.13 -12.87
CA ASP A 453 -10.88 36.67 -14.16
C ASP A 453 -12.19 36.06 -14.68
N GLY A 454 -12.75 35.09 -13.97
CA GLY A 454 -14.02 34.45 -14.29
C GLY A 454 -13.95 33.32 -15.31
N ILE A 455 -12.74 32.90 -15.71
CA ILE A 455 -12.52 31.77 -16.62
C ILE A 455 -12.92 30.47 -15.91
N LEU A 456 -13.66 29.63 -16.61
CA LEU A 456 -14.10 28.33 -16.11
C LEU A 456 -13.11 27.23 -16.54
N ILE A 457 -12.56 26.54 -15.56
CA ILE A 457 -11.64 25.40 -15.75
C ILE A 457 -12.16 24.17 -15.00
N ASN A 458 -11.80 22.98 -15.48
CA ASN A 458 -12.05 21.77 -14.73
C ASN A 458 -11.30 21.82 -13.38
N ALA A 459 -12.02 21.64 -12.27
CA ALA A 459 -11.45 21.76 -10.94
C ALA A 459 -10.31 20.75 -10.67
N ASP A 460 -10.39 19.55 -11.23
CA ASP A 460 -9.36 18.53 -11.05
C ASP A 460 -8.12 18.84 -11.92
N ILE A 461 -8.30 19.48 -13.10
CA ILE A 461 -7.18 19.97 -13.93
C ILE A 461 -6.46 21.15 -13.26
N ASN A 462 -7.21 22.07 -12.66
CA ASN A 462 -6.66 23.15 -11.84
C ASN A 462 -5.81 22.57 -10.70
N GLY A 463 -6.34 21.57 -9.99
CA GLY A 463 -5.60 20.84 -8.96
C GLY A 463 -4.31 20.21 -9.48
N ALA A 464 -4.37 19.48 -10.60
CA ALA A 464 -3.21 18.84 -11.22
C ALA A 464 -2.10 19.83 -11.63
N GLY A 465 -2.46 21.02 -12.15
CA GLY A 465 -1.46 22.04 -12.46
C GLY A 465 -0.88 22.71 -11.21
N ASN A 466 -1.70 22.93 -10.18
CA ASN A 466 -1.21 23.44 -8.89
C ASN A 466 -0.27 22.46 -8.17
N ILE A 467 -0.44 21.15 -8.38
CA ILE A 467 0.50 20.13 -7.89
C ILE A 467 1.89 20.30 -8.54
N ILE A 468 1.95 20.66 -9.83
CA ILE A 468 3.22 20.98 -10.48
C ILE A 468 3.83 22.22 -9.83
N ARG A 469 3.06 23.31 -9.70
CA ARG A 469 3.53 24.57 -9.11
C ARG A 469 4.03 24.42 -7.69
N LYS A 470 3.45 23.51 -6.94
CA LYS A 470 3.83 23.29 -5.54
C LYS A 470 5.21 22.64 -5.41
N GLU A 471 5.56 21.76 -6.34
CA GLU A 471 6.90 21.16 -6.40
C GLU A 471 7.89 22.07 -7.12
N TYR A 472 7.44 22.71 -8.21
CA TYR A 472 8.23 23.57 -9.08
C TYR A 472 7.49 24.90 -9.29
N PRO A 473 7.71 25.91 -8.41
CA PRO A 473 6.99 27.19 -8.44
C PRO A 473 7.06 27.90 -9.80
N ASP A 474 8.22 27.84 -10.43
CA ASP A 474 8.51 28.51 -11.71
C ASP A 474 8.12 27.68 -12.94
N ALA A 475 7.46 26.52 -12.77
CA ALA A 475 7.15 25.60 -13.86
C ALA A 475 6.30 26.21 -14.99
N PHE A 476 5.51 27.23 -14.68
CA PHE A 476 4.67 27.97 -15.65
C PHE A 476 5.20 29.38 -15.94
N ALA A 477 6.34 29.77 -15.36
CA ALA A 477 6.93 31.08 -15.59
C ALA A 477 7.27 31.24 -17.08
N GLY A 478 6.84 32.36 -17.68
CA GLY A 478 7.07 32.67 -19.09
C GLY A 478 6.06 32.05 -20.08
N LEU A 479 5.11 31.22 -19.63
CA LEU A 479 4.00 30.76 -20.49
C LEU A 479 2.96 31.86 -20.60
N LYS A 480 2.80 32.42 -21.81
CA LYS A 480 1.81 33.48 -22.08
C LYS A 480 0.40 32.94 -22.33
N ASP A 481 0.28 31.69 -22.74
CA ASP A 481 -1.00 31.06 -23.08
C ASP A 481 -1.24 29.81 -22.22
N LEU A 482 -2.23 29.90 -21.34
CA LEU A 482 -2.73 28.79 -20.52
C LEU A 482 -4.09 28.28 -21.03
N SER A 483 -4.56 28.76 -22.19
CA SER A 483 -5.87 28.40 -22.75
C SER A 483 -6.04 26.91 -22.98
N TYR A 484 -4.97 26.21 -23.35
CA TYR A 484 -4.99 24.77 -23.54
C TYR A 484 -5.47 24.00 -22.30
N LEU A 485 -5.35 24.56 -21.08
CA LEU A 485 -5.80 23.92 -19.84
C LEU A 485 -7.32 23.90 -19.67
N TYR A 486 -8.03 24.84 -20.29
CA TYR A 486 -9.48 24.99 -20.13
C TYR A 486 -10.27 24.89 -21.44
N THR A 487 -9.64 25.06 -22.61
CA THR A 487 -10.30 24.96 -23.92
C THR A 487 -10.81 23.56 -24.20
N THR A 488 -10.02 22.52 -23.87
CA THR A 488 -10.41 21.13 -24.07
C THR A 488 -9.81 20.25 -23.00
N THR A 489 -10.62 19.35 -22.44
CA THR A 489 -10.14 18.30 -21.53
C THR A 489 -10.55 16.95 -22.08
N MET A 490 -9.57 16.12 -22.43
CA MET A 490 -9.85 14.76 -22.89
C MET A 490 -10.30 13.87 -21.73
N SER A 491 -11.15 12.88 -22.02
CA SER A 491 -11.66 11.96 -21.01
C SER A 491 -11.33 10.53 -21.37
N ILE A 492 -10.40 9.94 -20.62
CA ILE A 492 -9.94 8.56 -20.81
C ILE A 492 -10.82 7.64 -19.97
N GLY A 493 -11.65 6.87 -20.65
CA GLY A 493 -12.55 5.91 -20.08
C GLY A 493 -11.95 4.51 -19.95
N TYR A 494 -12.78 3.59 -19.44
CA TYR A 494 -12.40 2.18 -19.31
C TYR A 494 -12.10 1.51 -20.66
N LYS A 495 -12.80 1.89 -21.74
CA LYS A 495 -12.56 1.29 -23.07
C LYS A 495 -11.24 1.75 -23.68
N ASP A 496 -10.80 2.96 -23.39
CA ASP A 496 -9.54 3.50 -23.90
C ASP A 496 -8.35 2.78 -23.26
N LEU A 497 -8.49 2.38 -21.99
CA LEU A 497 -7.51 1.53 -21.29
C LEU A 497 -7.60 0.05 -21.66
N TYR A 498 -8.73 -0.41 -22.22
CA TYR A 498 -9.03 -1.80 -22.55
C TYR A 498 -9.64 -1.88 -23.96
N LYS A 499 -8.78 -1.87 -25.00
CA LYS A 499 -9.16 -1.75 -26.42
C LYS A 499 -10.20 -2.78 -26.91
N GLU A 500 -10.43 -3.88 -26.19
CA GLU A 500 -11.41 -4.94 -26.51
C GLU A 500 -12.59 -5.05 -25.52
N ALA A 501 -12.70 -4.14 -24.56
CA ALA A 501 -13.75 -4.21 -23.55
C ALA A 501 -15.13 -3.84 -24.13
N LYS A 502 -16.00 -4.84 -24.25
CA LYS A 502 -17.43 -4.61 -24.49
C LYS A 502 -18.02 -3.86 -23.28
N ALA A 503 -18.65 -2.70 -23.52
CA ALA A 503 -19.47 -2.10 -22.48
C ALA A 503 -20.59 -3.09 -22.12
N PRO A 504 -21.00 -3.19 -20.84
CA PRO A 504 -22.32 -3.73 -20.58
C PRO A 504 -23.31 -2.91 -21.42
N LYS A 505 -24.14 -3.57 -22.23
CA LYS A 505 -25.28 -2.91 -22.90
C LYS A 505 -25.91 -2.02 -21.83
N LYS A 506 -26.12 -0.72 -22.12
CA LYS A 506 -26.87 0.16 -21.21
C LYS A 506 -28.14 -0.61 -20.87
N ARG A 507 -28.22 -1.16 -19.65
CA ARG A 507 -29.51 -1.64 -19.18
C ARG A 507 -30.35 -0.37 -19.20
N PRO A 508 -31.52 -0.36 -19.87
CA PRO A 508 -32.38 0.81 -19.81
C PRO A 508 -32.48 1.16 -18.33
N CYS A 509 -32.15 2.40 -18.00
CA CYS A 509 -32.33 2.90 -16.65
C CYS A 509 -33.81 2.71 -16.35
N ARG A 510 -34.18 1.58 -15.73
CA ARG A 510 -35.41 1.53 -14.96
C ARG A 510 -35.13 2.49 -13.83
N PHE A 511 -35.51 3.75 -14.04
CA PHE A 511 -35.72 4.67 -12.93
C PHE A 511 -36.52 3.87 -11.92
N HIS A 512 -35.95 3.65 -10.74
CA HIS A 512 -36.72 3.07 -9.66
C HIS A 512 -37.81 4.10 -9.39
N LYS A 513 -39.03 3.86 -9.88
CA LYS A 513 -40.19 4.56 -9.36
C LYS A 513 -40.25 4.15 -7.90
N GLU A 514 -40.04 5.13 -7.02
CA GLU A 514 -40.21 4.96 -5.58
C GLU A 514 -41.60 4.35 -5.33
N GLY A 515 -41.63 3.25 -4.57
CA GLY A 515 -42.89 2.60 -4.23
C GLY A 515 -43.82 3.59 -3.52
N ARG A 516 -45.14 3.43 -3.68
CA ARG A 516 -46.15 4.34 -3.13
C ARG A 516 -45.92 4.62 -1.64
N SER A 517 -45.58 3.58 -0.87
CA SER A 517 -45.23 3.65 0.54
C SER A 517 -43.94 4.43 0.84
N SER A 518 -42.95 4.41 -0.06
CA SER A 518 -41.73 5.21 0.07
C SER A 518 -41.99 6.70 -0.20
N ARG A 519 -42.88 7.03 -1.15
CA ARG A 519 -43.34 8.41 -1.40
C ARG A 519 -44.09 8.97 -0.20
N VAL A 520 -44.98 8.19 0.39
CA VAL A 520 -45.74 8.56 1.60
C VAL A 520 -44.77 8.83 2.77
N ARG A 521 -43.88 7.89 3.10
CA ARG A 521 -42.89 8.08 4.19
C ARG A 521 -41.90 9.21 3.95
N TYR A 522 -41.58 9.52 2.68
CA TYR A 522 -40.74 10.68 2.36
C TYR A 522 -41.52 11.98 2.57
N ARG A 523 -42.79 12.03 2.14
CA ARG A 523 -43.67 13.17 2.33
C ARG A 523 -43.92 13.45 3.81
N GLU A 524 -44.27 12.43 4.59
CA GLU A 524 -44.45 12.52 6.05
C GLU A 524 -43.17 13.05 6.72
N ARG A 525 -41.99 12.51 6.40
CA ARG A 525 -40.72 12.99 6.97
C ARG A 525 -40.37 14.41 6.56
N LYS A 526 -40.75 14.82 5.35
CA LYS A 526 -40.56 16.18 4.84
C LYS A 526 -41.48 17.16 5.57
N GLU A 527 -42.74 16.79 5.76
CA GLU A 527 -43.72 17.55 6.53
C GLU A 527 -43.29 17.67 7.99
N LEU A 528 -42.87 16.57 8.63
CA LEU A 528 -42.35 16.58 10.00
C LEU A 528 -41.13 17.49 10.15
N ARG A 529 -40.17 17.43 9.21
CA ARG A 529 -39.01 18.34 9.18
C ARG A 529 -39.42 19.80 9.01
N THR A 530 -40.47 20.06 8.24
CA THR A 530 -40.98 21.41 7.99
C THR A 530 -41.69 21.94 9.23
N TYR A 531 -42.47 21.09 9.91
CA TYR A 531 -43.09 21.37 11.20
C TYR A 531 -42.03 21.71 12.26
N TYR A 532 -41.04 20.84 12.47
CA TYR A 532 -39.96 21.13 13.44
C TYR A 532 -39.13 22.36 13.07
N ARG A 533 -38.94 22.65 11.78
CA ARG A 533 -38.26 23.88 11.33
C ARG A 533 -39.07 25.15 11.61
N LYS A 534 -40.40 25.10 11.51
CA LYS A 534 -41.28 26.20 11.91
C LYS A 534 -41.36 26.36 13.43
N PHE A 535 -41.26 25.25 14.16
CA PHE A 535 -41.41 25.23 15.62
C PHE A 535 -40.11 25.61 16.37
N TRP A 536 -38.94 25.40 15.77
CA TRP A 536 -37.64 25.54 16.45
C TRP A 536 -36.60 26.40 15.72
N GLY A 537 -36.94 27.15 14.66
CA GLY A 537 -35.95 27.92 13.90
C GLY A 537 -36.42 29.29 13.43
N ASP A 538 -35.70 30.34 13.85
CA ASP A 538 -35.74 31.68 13.24
C ASP A 538 -35.36 31.58 11.75
N ALA A 539 -36.36 31.74 10.90
CA ALA A 539 -36.24 31.54 9.46
C ALA A 539 -35.78 32.81 8.73
N LYS A 540 -34.51 32.88 8.32
CA LYS A 540 -34.01 33.84 7.30
C LYS A 540 -34.35 33.45 5.85
N TYR A 541 -35.21 32.46 5.62
CA TYR A 541 -35.62 32.06 4.26
C TYR A 541 -37.12 31.75 4.22
N ILE A 542 -37.88 32.66 3.59
CA ILE A 542 -39.29 32.45 3.27
C ILE A 542 -39.36 31.74 1.92
N TRP A 543 -39.83 30.50 1.92
CA TRP A 543 -40.15 29.78 0.69
C TRP A 543 -41.56 30.17 0.21
N LYS A 544 -41.69 30.67 -1.02
CA LYS A 544 -42.98 30.89 -1.70
C LYS A 544 -43.28 29.70 -2.63
N PRO A 545 -44.51 29.14 -2.62
CA PRO A 545 -44.93 28.15 -3.60
C PRO A 545 -45.09 28.78 -4.98
N GLU A 546 -44.62 28.11 -6.02
CA GLU A 546 -44.94 28.45 -7.42
C GLU A 546 -46.43 28.20 -7.67
N GLU A 547 -47.16 29.25 -8.00
CA GLU A 547 -48.51 29.16 -8.56
C GLU A 547 -48.42 28.54 -9.95
N LYS A 548 -49.11 27.41 -10.14
CA LYS A 548 -49.35 26.86 -11.46
C LYS A 548 -50.37 27.74 -12.17
N THR A 549 -49.93 28.53 -13.13
CA THR A 549 -50.80 29.10 -14.15
C THR A 549 -51.42 27.96 -14.97
N GLY A 550 -52.71 27.72 -14.76
CA GLY A 550 -53.52 26.89 -15.65
C GLY A 550 -53.76 27.65 -16.95
N GLN A 551 -53.36 27.06 -18.07
CA GLN A 551 -53.97 27.35 -19.36
C GLN A 551 -55.05 26.29 -19.57
N GLU A 552 -56.30 26.73 -19.46
CA GLU A 552 -57.43 26.09 -20.12
C GLU A 552 -57.21 26.17 -21.64
N GLY A 553 -57.45 25.06 -22.31
CA GLY A 553 -57.38 24.92 -23.76
C GLY A 553 -58.03 23.59 -24.13
N SER A 554 -59.31 23.69 -24.48
CA SER A 554 -60.17 22.67 -25.09
C SER A 554 -59.52 22.02 -26.31
N GLU A 555 -59.73 20.71 -26.49
CA GLU A 555 -60.35 20.13 -27.71
C GLU A 555 -60.41 18.60 -27.64
N ASP A 556 -61.66 18.15 -27.64
CA ASP A 556 -62.31 16.97 -28.21
C ASP A 556 -61.63 15.61 -28.44
N LYS A 557 -62.43 14.60 -28.07
CA LYS A 557 -62.39 13.20 -28.53
C LYS A 557 -62.86 13.11 -29.99
N ALA A 558 -62.25 12.24 -30.79
CA ALA A 558 -62.96 11.19 -31.56
C ALA A 558 -62.00 10.38 -32.46
N VAL A 559 -62.25 9.06 -32.46
CA VAL A 559 -61.76 7.96 -33.32
C VAL A 559 -60.32 7.48 -33.12
#